data_AF-A0AAV9MQG7-F1
#
_entry.id   AF-A0AAV9MQG7-F1
#
_cell.length_a   1.000
_cell.length_b   1.000
_cell.length_c   1.000
_cell.angle_alpha   90.00
_cell.angle_beta   90.00
_cell.angle_gamma   90.00
#
_symmetry.space_group_name_H-M   'P 1'
#
loop_
_entity.id
_entity.type
_entity.pdbx_description
1 polymer ?
#
loop_
_entity_poly.entity_id
_entity_poly.type
_entity_poly.pdbx_seq_one_letter_code
_entity_poly.pdbx_strand_id
1 'polypeptide(L)'
;MASETKTGVSNGNGNAHFTPQRTYQVVVAATQNMGIGKEGKLPWRLPTDLKFFKGITGTTTDPTKRNAVVMGRKTWESIPIEHRPLPGRLNVVLTRSGSFDIATAENVVICGSLVSALQLLAASPYCLSIENVFVIGGGEIFRDSLNAHGCDAVHITEIETDIACDTFTPAIDTLVFRPWYSSFPVIENKIRYSFTTYVRVKNSEVETVNQSNSEIPENGSDSSNIEVKSFSFLPKMVFEKHEEFMYLRLVEEIISNGMLKDDRTGTGTLSKFGCQMRYNLRRSFPLLTTKKVFWRGVIEELLWFISGSTSAKVLQEKGIHIWDGNASRDYLDSIGLKDREEGDLGPVYGFQWRHFGARYIDMHTDYSGQGFDQLADVIHKVKNNPDDRRIILSAWNPSDLKLMALPPCHMFAQFYVANGELSCQMYQRSADMGLGVPFNIASYALLTCMIAHVSGLVPGDFIHVVGDAHVYRNHVRPLQDQLQKLPRPFPVLKINPQKRDIDSFVAADFELTGYDPHQRIEMKMAI
;
A
#
# COMPACT_ATOMS: atom_id res chain seq x y z
N MET A 1 46.20 -61.08 19.34
CA MET A 1 45.41 -61.49 20.52
C MET A 1 45.66 -60.48 21.62
N ALA A 2 44.58 -60.00 22.26
CA ALA A 2 44.49 -59.36 23.59
C ALA A 2 45.32 -58.08 23.85
N SER A 3 44.88 -57.05 24.57
CA SER A 3 43.62 -56.73 25.26
C SER A 3 43.62 -55.23 25.61
N GLU A 4 42.42 -54.74 25.90
CA GLU A 4 41.94 -53.39 26.23
C GLU A 4 42.70 -52.59 27.31
N THR A 5 42.60 -51.25 27.23
CA THR A 5 42.11 -50.45 28.38
C THR A 5 41.44 -49.15 27.92
N LYS A 6 40.22 -48.92 28.40
CA LYS A 6 39.39 -47.71 28.25
C LYS A 6 39.91 -46.56 29.12
N THR A 7 39.83 -45.33 28.63
CA THR A 7 39.50 -44.15 29.46
C THR A 7 38.71 -43.15 28.62
N GLY A 8 37.51 -42.80 29.09
CA GLY A 8 36.52 -41.98 28.37
C GLY A 8 36.87 -40.49 28.33
N VAL A 9 36.30 -39.82 27.32
CA VAL A 9 36.30 -38.36 27.18
C VAL A 9 34.90 -37.84 27.47
N SER A 10 34.87 -36.83 28.32
CA SER A 10 33.72 -36.14 28.91
C SER A 10 32.82 -35.44 27.89
N ASN A 11 31.51 -35.46 28.17
CA ASN A 11 30.52 -34.55 27.61
C ASN A 11 30.91 -33.09 27.87
N GLY A 12 31.28 -32.38 26.81
CA GLY A 12 31.47 -30.93 26.80
C GLY A 12 30.31 -30.25 26.07
N ASN A 13 29.64 -29.32 26.76
CA ASN A 13 28.55 -28.47 26.29
C ASN A 13 28.72 -28.00 24.83
N GLY A 14 27.75 -28.35 24.00
CA GLY A 14 27.64 -27.84 22.64
C GLY A 14 27.33 -26.35 22.64
N ASN A 15 28.35 -25.53 22.38
CA ASN A 15 28.15 -24.19 21.85
C ASN A 15 27.41 -24.33 20.51
N ALA A 16 26.14 -23.92 20.48
CA ALA A 16 25.37 -23.82 19.25
C ALA A 16 26.01 -22.75 18.36
N HIS A 17 26.96 -23.16 17.52
CA HIS A 17 27.45 -22.33 16.43
C HIS A 17 26.26 -21.96 15.54
N PHE A 18 25.82 -20.70 15.61
CA PHE A 18 24.89 -20.12 14.64
C PHE A 18 25.53 -20.22 13.26
N THR A 19 25.12 -21.21 12.48
CA THR A 19 25.50 -21.30 11.07
C THR A 19 24.74 -20.21 10.33
N PRO A 20 25.41 -19.35 9.55
CA PRO A 20 24.72 -18.30 8.80
C PRO A 20 23.71 -18.96 7.84
N GLN A 21 22.46 -18.50 7.89
CA GLN A 21 21.40 -18.92 6.97
C GLN A 21 20.96 -17.72 6.14
N ARG A 22 20.77 -17.93 4.84
CA ARG A 22 20.11 -16.93 3.98
C ARG A 22 18.62 -16.88 4.27
N THR A 23 18.06 -15.68 4.15
CA THR A 23 16.61 -15.50 4.05
C THR A 23 16.15 -15.81 2.61
N TYR A 24 14.83 -15.87 2.41
CA TYR A 24 14.23 -16.21 1.12
C TYR A 24 12.90 -15.49 0.91
N GLN A 25 12.42 -15.54 -0.32
CA GLN A 25 11.11 -15.04 -0.73
C GLN A 25 10.28 -16.22 -1.25
N VAL A 26 8.96 -16.16 -1.11
CA VAL A 26 8.05 -17.17 -1.68
C VAL A 26 7.44 -16.64 -2.97
N VAL A 27 7.31 -17.49 -3.98
CA VAL A 27 6.54 -17.20 -5.19
C VAL A 27 5.48 -18.29 -5.38
N VAL A 28 4.20 -17.89 -5.43
CA VAL A 28 3.09 -18.83 -5.52
C VAL A 28 1.93 -18.24 -6.33
N ALA A 29 1.20 -19.07 -7.06
CA ALA A 29 -0.11 -18.72 -7.60
C ALA A 29 -1.15 -19.56 -6.86
N ALA A 30 -2.18 -18.91 -6.30
CA ALA A 30 -3.16 -19.60 -5.47
C ALA A 30 -4.58 -19.06 -5.66
N THR A 31 -5.57 -19.93 -5.57
CA THR A 31 -6.98 -19.53 -5.50
C THR A 31 -7.31 -18.81 -4.18
N GLN A 32 -8.49 -18.23 -4.07
CA GLN A 32 -8.98 -17.62 -2.81
C GLN A 32 -8.94 -18.60 -1.62
N ASN A 33 -9.11 -19.90 -1.87
CA ASN A 33 -9.01 -20.97 -0.86
C ASN A 33 -7.59 -21.53 -0.70
N MET A 34 -6.58 -20.79 -1.19
CA MET A 34 -5.16 -21.16 -1.17
C MET A 34 -4.84 -22.46 -1.91
N GLY A 35 -5.65 -22.83 -2.90
CA GLY A 35 -5.41 -23.99 -3.77
C GLY A 35 -4.35 -23.67 -4.83
N ILE A 36 -3.37 -24.56 -5.01
CA ILE A 36 -2.19 -24.33 -5.88
C ILE A 36 -2.00 -25.40 -6.95
N GLY A 37 -2.72 -26.51 -6.87
CA GLY A 37 -2.48 -27.68 -7.71
C GLY A 37 -3.64 -28.66 -7.72
N LYS A 38 -3.76 -29.40 -8.82
CA LYS A 38 -4.64 -30.56 -8.98
C LYS A 38 -3.92 -31.66 -9.74
N GLU A 39 -3.91 -32.88 -9.21
CA GLU A 39 -3.32 -34.07 -9.84
C GLU A 39 -1.86 -33.85 -10.30
N GLY A 40 -1.07 -33.12 -9.49
CA GLY A 40 0.33 -32.82 -9.77
C GLY A 40 0.57 -31.78 -10.87
N LYS A 41 -0.45 -31.04 -11.28
CA LYS A 41 -0.38 -29.99 -12.30
C LYS A 41 -1.00 -28.67 -11.79
N LEU A 42 -0.68 -27.57 -12.47
CA LEU A 42 -1.42 -26.31 -12.31
C LEU A 42 -2.82 -26.48 -12.89
N PRO A 43 -3.90 -26.15 -12.17
CA PRO A 43 -5.27 -26.33 -12.66
C PRO A 43 -5.74 -25.17 -13.57
N TRP A 44 -4.84 -24.26 -13.91
CA TRP A 44 -5.07 -23.14 -14.82
C TRP A 44 -3.93 -23.00 -15.82
N ARG A 45 -4.16 -22.20 -16.86
CA ARG A 45 -3.14 -21.80 -17.84
C ARG A 45 -3.11 -20.28 -17.94
N LEU A 46 -2.11 -19.68 -17.29
CA LEU A 46 -1.94 -18.22 -17.21
C LEU A 46 -0.54 -17.82 -17.70
N PRO A 47 -0.34 -17.62 -19.03
CA PRO A 47 0.96 -17.21 -19.57
C PRO A 47 1.52 -15.93 -18.94
N THR A 48 0.66 -14.97 -18.60
CA THR A 48 1.08 -13.71 -17.98
C THR A 48 1.58 -13.92 -16.54
N ASP A 49 1.00 -14.86 -15.78
CA ASP A 49 1.52 -15.32 -14.49
C ASP A 49 2.90 -15.98 -14.61
N LEU A 50 3.08 -16.89 -15.58
CA LEU A 50 4.40 -17.50 -15.83
C LEU A 50 5.46 -16.47 -16.23
N LYS A 51 5.07 -15.42 -16.96
CA LYS A 51 5.96 -14.28 -17.29
C LYS A 51 6.33 -13.51 -16.03
N PHE A 52 5.39 -13.27 -15.12
CA PHE A 52 5.65 -12.65 -13.82
C PHE A 52 6.59 -13.49 -12.96
N PHE A 53 6.31 -14.79 -12.81
CA PHE A 53 7.18 -15.77 -12.13
C PHE A 53 8.60 -15.75 -12.68
N LYS A 54 8.74 -15.79 -14.03
CA LYS A 54 10.05 -15.73 -14.69
C LYS A 54 10.77 -14.40 -14.44
N GLY A 55 10.05 -13.28 -14.48
CA GLY A 55 10.61 -11.96 -14.20
C GLY A 55 11.16 -11.86 -12.79
N ILE A 56 10.35 -12.20 -11.79
CA ILE A 56 10.76 -12.15 -10.37
C ILE A 56 11.93 -13.07 -10.09
N THR A 57 11.83 -14.34 -10.50
CA THR A 57 12.85 -15.33 -10.15
C THR A 57 14.10 -15.21 -11.00
N GLY A 58 14.03 -14.62 -12.20
CA GLY A 58 15.12 -14.56 -13.17
C GLY A 58 15.92 -13.26 -13.17
N THR A 59 15.37 -12.16 -12.66
CA THR A 59 16.02 -10.85 -12.69
C THR A 59 16.86 -10.62 -11.42
N THR A 60 18.10 -10.18 -11.60
CA THR A 60 18.99 -9.71 -10.54
C THR A 60 19.26 -8.22 -10.69
N THR A 61 19.67 -7.59 -9.59
CA THR A 61 20.17 -6.22 -9.60
C THR A 61 21.64 -6.20 -10.03
N ASP A 62 22.42 -7.17 -9.58
CA ASP A 62 23.80 -7.40 -9.97
C ASP A 62 23.85 -8.35 -11.19
N PRO A 63 24.30 -7.88 -12.37
CA PRO A 63 24.35 -8.70 -13.58
C PRO A 63 25.39 -9.84 -13.51
N THR A 64 26.30 -9.81 -12.54
CA THR A 64 27.30 -10.88 -12.32
C THR A 64 26.75 -12.05 -11.49
N LYS A 65 25.59 -11.85 -10.86
CA LYS A 65 24.93 -12.84 -10.01
C LYS A 65 23.73 -13.47 -10.72
N ARG A 66 23.24 -14.56 -10.13
CA ARG A 66 21.96 -15.19 -10.49
C ARG A 66 21.11 -15.42 -9.24
N ASN A 67 19.85 -15.77 -9.42
CA ASN A 67 19.00 -16.19 -8.31
C ASN A 67 18.99 -17.72 -8.15
N ALA A 68 18.58 -18.18 -6.97
CA ALA A 68 18.29 -19.59 -6.70
C ALA A 68 16.78 -19.81 -6.53
N VAL A 69 16.28 -20.92 -7.06
CA VAL A 69 14.90 -21.39 -6.85
C VAL A 69 14.92 -22.71 -6.10
N VAL A 70 14.19 -22.79 -5.00
CA VAL A 70 14.10 -23.96 -4.12
C VAL A 70 12.72 -24.58 -4.28
N MET A 71 12.68 -25.89 -4.55
CA MET A 71 11.42 -26.61 -4.76
C MET A 71 11.47 -28.05 -4.27
N GLY A 72 10.32 -28.60 -3.90
CA GLY A 72 10.19 -30.04 -3.60
C GLY A 72 10.25 -30.92 -4.86
N ARG A 73 10.60 -32.20 -4.70
CA ARG A 73 10.67 -33.20 -5.80
C ARG A 73 9.43 -33.22 -6.70
N LYS A 74 8.22 -33.23 -6.12
CA LYS A 74 6.97 -33.27 -6.91
C LYS A 74 6.78 -32.01 -7.77
N THR A 75 7.19 -30.85 -7.27
CA THR A 75 7.18 -29.61 -8.05
C THR A 75 8.18 -29.68 -9.20
N TRP A 76 9.40 -30.16 -8.96
CA TRP A 76 10.39 -30.43 -10.01
C TRP A 76 9.86 -31.39 -11.09
N GLU A 77 9.13 -32.43 -10.67
CA GLU A 77 8.50 -33.41 -11.57
C GLU A 77 7.35 -32.84 -12.39
N SER A 78 6.64 -31.84 -11.86
CA SER A 78 5.55 -31.15 -12.55
C SER A 78 6.01 -30.17 -13.64
N ILE A 79 7.27 -29.71 -13.58
CA ILE A 79 7.83 -28.82 -14.61
C ILE A 79 8.12 -29.65 -15.87
N PRO A 80 7.63 -29.23 -17.06
CA PRO A 80 7.91 -29.91 -18.32
C PRO A 80 9.41 -30.12 -18.56
N ILE A 81 9.78 -31.23 -19.21
CA ILE A 81 11.19 -31.62 -19.40
C ILE A 81 11.96 -30.55 -20.17
N GLU A 82 11.32 -29.95 -21.18
CA GLU A 82 11.83 -28.86 -22.00
C GLU A 82 12.04 -27.53 -21.23
N HIS A 83 11.56 -27.45 -19.99
CA HIS A 83 11.63 -26.26 -19.14
C HIS A 83 12.37 -26.47 -17.82
N ARG A 84 12.84 -27.70 -17.53
CA ARG A 84 13.71 -28.00 -16.38
C ARG A 84 15.12 -28.42 -16.84
N PRO A 85 16.19 -27.92 -16.20
CA PRO A 85 16.20 -26.90 -15.15
C PRO A 85 15.71 -25.53 -15.63
N LEU A 86 15.17 -24.73 -14.71
CA LEU A 86 14.74 -23.37 -15.02
C LEU A 86 15.95 -22.52 -15.43
N PRO A 87 16.01 -21.98 -16.67
CA PRO A 87 17.21 -21.34 -17.20
C PRO A 87 17.54 -20.04 -16.46
N GLY A 88 18.83 -19.72 -16.40
CA GLY A 88 19.37 -18.51 -15.76
C GLY A 88 19.33 -18.52 -14.22
N ARG A 89 18.94 -19.65 -13.60
CA ARG A 89 18.75 -19.79 -12.16
C ARG A 89 19.45 -21.04 -11.64
N LEU A 90 19.90 -21.01 -10.40
CA LEU A 90 20.31 -22.22 -9.69
C LEU A 90 19.05 -22.95 -9.20
N ASN A 91 18.87 -24.21 -9.60
CA ASN A 91 17.71 -25.01 -9.20
C ASN A 91 18.09 -25.90 -8.02
N VAL A 92 17.44 -25.72 -6.87
CA VAL A 92 17.66 -26.52 -5.67
C VAL A 92 16.45 -27.42 -5.42
N VAL A 93 16.64 -28.73 -5.56
CA VAL A 93 15.58 -29.72 -5.41
C VAL A 93 15.67 -30.38 -4.04
N LEU A 94 14.60 -30.26 -3.27
CA LEU A 94 14.48 -30.86 -1.95
C LEU A 94 13.99 -32.30 -2.07
N THR A 95 14.85 -33.26 -1.74
CA THR A 95 14.54 -34.69 -1.76
C THR A 95 15.41 -35.48 -0.78
N ARG A 96 14.81 -36.48 -0.14
CA ARG A 96 15.52 -37.48 0.68
C ARG A 96 15.86 -38.75 -0.11
N SER A 97 15.13 -39.01 -1.19
CA SER A 97 15.46 -40.08 -2.14
C SER A 97 16.60 -39.61 -3.03
N GLY A 98 17.74 -40.29 -2.96
CA GLY A 98 18.96 -40.02 -3.76
C GLY A 98 18.81 -40.39 -5.23
N SER A 99 17.73 -39.94 -5.88
CA SER A 99 17.44 -40.17 -7.29
C SER A 99 18.60 -39.66 -8.16
N PHE A 100 19.34 -40.59 -8.74
CA PHE A 100 20.57 -40.36 -9.51
C PHE A 100 20.35 -39.48 -10.77
N ASP A 101 19.14 -39.43 -11.33
CA ASP A 101 18.87 -38.69 -12.58
C ASP A 101 18.81 -37.15 -12.41
N ILE A 102 18.60 -36.64 -11.19
CA ILE A 102 18.54 -35.18 -10.93
C ILE A 102 19.94 -34.59 -10.74
N ALA A 103 20.88 -35.40 -10.22
CA ALA A 103 22.20 -34.96 -9.79
C ALA A 103 23.18 -34.65 -10.93
N THR A 104 22.86 -35.03 -12.17
CA THR A 104 23.74 -34.88 -13.34
C THR A 104 23.44 -33.64 -14.18
N ALA A 105 22.32 -32.94 -13.90
CA ALA A 105 21.94 -31.75 -14.64
C ALA A 105 22.77 -30.53 -14.19
N GLU A 106 23.38 -29.84 -15.14
CA GLU A 106 24.09 -28.59 -14.88
C GLU A 106 23.13 -27.57 -14.24
N ASN A 107 23.60 -26.84 -13.22
CA ASN A 107 22.80 -25.85 -12.46
C ASN A 107 21.67 -26.44 -11.60
N VAL A 108 21.76 -27.72 -11.25
CA VAL A 108 20.87 -28.37 -10.29
C VAL A 108 21.65 -28.83 -9.06
N VAL A 109 21.07 -28.63 -7.88
CA VAL A 109 21.62 -29.07 -6.60
C VAL A 109 20.53 -29.79 -5.80
N ILE A 110 20.92 -30.85 -5.11
CA ILE A 110 20.01 -31.63 -4.27
C ILE A 110 20.29 -31.31 -2.80
N CYS A 111 19.23 -31.07 -2.02
CA CYS A 111 19.31 -30.87 -0.57
C CYS A 111 18.24 -31.71 0.14
N GLY A 112 18.51 -32.15 1.37
CA GLY A 112 17.58 -32.98 2.14
C GLY A 112 16.45 -32.19 2.81
N SER A 113 16.62 -30.87 2.97
CA SER A 113 15.68 -29.96 3.62
C SER A 113 15.89 -28.51 3.17
N LEU A 114 14.91 -27.64 3.41
CA LEU A 114 15.04 -26.20 3.20
C LEU A 114 16.21 -25.63 4.02
N VAL A 115 16.36 -26.04 5.28
CA VAL A 115 17.46 -25.60 6.15
C VAL A 115 18.83 -25.89 5.53
N SER A 116 19.05 -27.14 5.07
CA SER A 116 20.30 -27.50 4.41
C SER A 116 20.54 -26.73 3.10
N ALA A 117 19.47 -26.42 2.36
CA ALA A 117 19.57 -25.59 1.16
C ALA A 117 19.99 -24.15 1.50
N LEU A 118 19.40 -23.53 2.52
CA LEU A 118 19.74 -22.17 2.94
C LEU A 118 21.17 -22.08 3.49
N GLN A 119 21.63 -23.10 4.23
CA GLN A 119 23.01 -23.19 4.69
C GLN A 119 23.99 -23.33 3.52
N LEU A 120 23.68 -24.18 2.53
CA LEU A 120 24.50 -24.34 1.34
C LEU A 120 24.61 -23.02 0.55
N LEU A 121 23.47 -22.34 0.36
CA LEU A 121 23.42 -21.07 -0.37
C LEU A 121 24.11 -19.92 0.41
N ALA A 122 24.21 -20.03 1.73
CA ALA A 122 24.96 -19.12 2.58
C ALA A 122 26.48 -19.37 2.55
N ALA A 123 26.94 -20.51 2.03
CA ALA A 123 28.35 -20.88 1.95
C ALA A 123 28.97 -20.58 0.57
N SER A 124 30.29 -20.52 0.52
CA SER A 124 31.05 -20.41 -0.74
C SER A 124 30.87 -21.69 -1.59
N PRO A 125 30.72 -21.57 -2.93
CA PRO A 125 30.81 -20.35 -3.76
C PRO A 125 29.46 -19.63 -3.95
N TYR A 126 28.36 -20.17 -3.43
CA TYR A 126 27.01 -19.63 -3.66
C TYR A 126 26.79 -18.29 -2.98
N CYS A 127 27.42 -18.04 -1.84
CA CYS A 127 27.29 -16.77 -1.13
C CYS A 127 27.72 -15.55 -1.97
N LEU A 128 28.63 -15.76 -2.93
CA LEU A 128 29.15 -14.72 -3.84
C LEU A 128 28.37 -14.62 -5.16
N SER A 129 27.79 -15.73 -5.62
CA SER A 129 27.17 -15.84 -6.96
C SER A 129 25.64 -15.80 -6.95
N ILE A 130 25.00 -16.07 -5.81
CA ILE A 130 23.55 -16.02 -5.65
C ILE A 130 23.13 -14.67 -5.05
N GLU A 131 22.23 -13.95 -5.72
CA GLU A 131 21.64 -12.72 -5.19
C GLU A 131 20.47 -13.08 -4.25
N ASN A 132 19.36 -13.57 -4.79
CA ASN A 132 18.16 -13.90 -4.03
C ASN A 132 17.83 -15.40 -4.05
N VAL A 133 17.10 -15.85 -3.03
CA VAL A 133 16.57 -17.22 -2.90
C VAL A 133 15.05 -17.19 -2.94
N PHE A 134 14.45 -17.96 -3.84
CA PHE A 134 13.00 -18.07 -3.99
C PHE A 134 12.52 -19.49 -3.71
N VAL A 135 11.59 -19.66 -2.77
CA VAL A 135 10.87 -20.91 -2.57
C VAL A 135 9.64 -20.92 -3.48
N ILE A 136 9.54 -21.92 -4.36
CA ILE A 136 8.54 -21.94 -5.44
C ILE A 136 7.56 -23.12 -5.36
N GLY A 137 7.61 -23.89 -4.26
CA GLY A 137 6.67 -24.99 -3.98
C GLY A 137 7.33 -26.27 -3.51
N GLY A 138 6.61 -27.35 -3.23
CA GLY A 138 5.14 -27.49 -3.31
C GLY A 138 4.45 -27.27 -1.97
N GLY A 139 3.19 -27.72 -1.84
CA GLY A 139 2.35 -27.45 -0.65
C GLY A 139 2.99 -27.84 0.69
N GLU A 140 3.75 -28.93 0.75
CA GLU A 140 4.51 -29.30 1.97
C GLU A 140 5.63 -28.30 2.29
N ILE A 141 6.37 -27.87 1.27
CA ILE A 141 7.44 -26.88 1.44
C ILE A 141 6.85 -25.53 1.87
N PHE A 142 5.73 -25.11 1.29
CA PHE A 142 5.08 -23.86 1.66
C PHE A 142 4.52 -23.86 3.08
N ARG A 143 4.03 -25.00 3.60
CA ARG A 143 3.61 -25.12 5.00
C ARG A 143 4.74 -24.77 5.97
N ASP A 144 5.96 -25.17 5.64
CA ASP A 144 7.13 -24.95 6.48
C ASP A 144 7.80 -23.59 6.22
N SER A 145 7.56 -22.97 5.05
CA SER A 145 8.33 -21.81 4.60
C SER A 145 7.57 -20.48 4.57
N LEU A 146 6.28 -20.46 4.20
CA LEU A 146 5.59 -19.21 3.85
C LEU A 146 5.48 -18.22 5.01
N ASN A 147 5.15 -18.70 6.21
CA ASN A 147 5.03 -17.86 7.39
C ASN A 147 6.26 -17.90 8.31
N ALA A 148 7.28 -18.70 7.98
CA ALA A 148 8.46 -18.88 8.83
C ALA A 148 9.36 -17.62 8.85
N HIS A 149 10.09 -17.42 9.96
CA HIS A 149 10.92 -16.22 10.20
C HIS A 149 11.92 -15.89 9.07
N GLY A 150 12.39 -16.89 8.33
CA GLY A 150 13.32 -16.69 7.21
C GLY A 150 12.67 -16.18 5.90
N CYS A 151 11.34 -16.04 5.85
CA CYS A 151 10.63 -15.57 4.66
C CYS A 151 10.41 -14.05 4.69
N ASP A 152 11.14 -13.31 3.84
CA ASP A 152 11.10 -11.84 3.82
C ASP A 152 9.90 -11.28 3.03
N ALA A 153 9.45 -12.00 1.99
CA ALA A 153 8.32 -11.60 1.17
C ALA A 153 7.60 -12.80 0.54
N VAL A 154 6.32 -12.59 0.24
CA VAL A 154 5.46 -13.51 -0.51
C VAL A 154 4.96 -12.78 -1.75
N HIS A 155 5.37 -13.26 -2.93
CA HIS A 155 4.82 -12.85 -4.21
C HIS A 155 3.73 -13.83 -4.60
N ILE A 156 2.49 -13.39 -4.53
CA ILE A 156 1.32 -14.21 -4.81
C ILE A 156 0.58 -13.70 -6.05
N THR A 157 0.27 -14.62 -6.95
CA THR A 157 -0.76 -14.42 -7.96
C THR A 157 -2.09 -14.89 -7.36
N GLU A 158 -2.93 -13.93 -6.98
CA GLU A 158 -4.21 -14.17 -6.32
C GLU A 158 -5.28 -14.46 -7.37
N ILE A 159 -5.66 -15.73 -7.52
CA ILE A 159 -6.68 -16.17 -8.46
C ILE A 159 -8.05 -16.06 -7.82
N GLU A 160 -8.86 -15.14 -8.34
CA GLU A 160 -10.17 -14.78 -7.81
C GLU A 160 -11.30 -15.68 -8.32
N THR A 161 -10.97 -16.62 -9.22
CA THR A 161 -11.92 -17.60 -9.78
C THR A 161 -11.88 -18.89 -8.98
N ASP A 162 -13.04 -19.49 -8.69
CA ASP A 162 -13.11 -20.78 -8.02
C ASP A 162 -12.67 -21.90 -8.95
N ILE A 163 -11.62 -22.62 -8.54
CA ILE A 163 -10.99 -23.69 -9.31
C ILE A 163 -10.67 -24.84 -8.34
N ALA A 164 -11.16 -26.05 -8.65
CA ALA A 164 -10.93 -27.23 -7.83
C ALA A 164 -9.44 -27.56 -7.70
N CYS A 165 -8.97 -27.75 -6.47
CA CYS A 165 -7.58 -28.07 -6.12
C CYS A 165 -7.52 -29.25 -5.14
N ASP A 166 -6.43 -30.02 -5.16
CA ASP A 166 -6.11 -31.08 -4.18
C ASP A 166 -4.83 -30.77 -3.37
N THR A 167 -4.09 -29.74 -3.79
CA THR A 167 -2.85 -29.30 -3.17
C THR A 167 -3.00 -27.83 -2.78
N PHE A 168 -2.60 -27.50 -1.55
CA PHE A 168 -2.85 -26.19 -0.95
C PHE A 168 -1.57 -25.61 -0.30
N THR A 169 -1.52 -24.29 -0.19
CA THR A 169 -0.54 -23.53 0.60
C THR A 169 -1.22 -22.98 1.87
N PRO A 170 -0.51 -22.74 2.98
CA PRO A 170 -1.08 -22.00 4.11
C PRO A 170 -1.48 -20.57 3.68
N ALA A 171 -2.47 -20.00 4.37
CA ALA A 171 -2.78 -18.58 4.25
C ALA A 171 -1.61 -17.70 4.71
N ILE A 172 -1.47 -16.53 4.10
CA ILE A 172 -0.47 -15.52 4.49
C ILE A 172 -0.89 -14.92 5.84
N ASP A 173 0.01 -14.94 6.82
CA ASP A 173 -0.23 -14.33 8.12
C ASP A 173 -0.15 -12.79 8.03
N THR A 174 -1.32 -12.13 8.03
CA THR A 174 -1.44 -10.67 7.94
C THR A 174 -0.97 -9.90 9.17
N LEU A 175 -0.69 -10.60 10.30
CA LEU A 175 -0.07 -9.97 11.47
C LEU A 175 1.42 -9.70 11.24
N VAL A 176 2.03 -10.52 10.38
CA VAL A 176 3.47 -10.52 10.10
C VAL A 176 3.77 -9.94 8.72
N PHE A 177 2.86 -10.11 7.77
CA PHE A 177 3.00 -9.66 6.40
C PHE A 177 2.06 -8.51 6.07
N ARG A 178 2.57 -7.51 5.34
CA ARG A 178 1.81 -6.35 4.85
C ARG A 178 1.93 -6.22 3.34
N PRO A 179 0.85 -5.81 2.64
CA PRO A 179 0.92 -5.57 1.20
C PRO A 179 1.91 -4.45 0.87
N TRP A 180 2.89 -4.74 0.02
CA TRP A 180 3.80 -3.75 -0.56
C TRP A 180 3.28 -3.20 -1.89
N TYR A 181 2.73 -4.08 -2.72
CA TYR A 181 2.22 -3.78 -4.04
C TYR A 181 1.09 -4.74 -4.40
N SER A 182 0.05 -4.24 -5.06
CA SER A 182 -0.97 -5.06 -5.70
C SER A 182 -1.26 -4.51 -7.09
N SER A 183 -1.19 -5.36 -8.12
CA SER A 183 -1.61 -4.97 -9.45
C SER A 183 -3.12 -4.75 -9.51
N PHE A 184 -3.57 -4.03 -10.54
CA PHE A 184 -4.97 -4.09 -10.92
C PHE A 184 -5.32 -5.53 -11.38
N PRO A 185 -6.56 -5.98 -11.15
CA PRO A 185 -7.02 -7.27 -11.63
C PRO A 185 -6.93 -7.36 -13.16
N VAL A 186 -6.47 -8.50 -13.65
CA VAL A 186 -6.43 -8.84 -15.07
C VAL A 186 -7.32 -10.05 -15.33
N ILE A 187 -7.86 -10.15 -16.54
CA ILE A 187 -8.63 -11.31 -16.97
C ILE A 187 -7.89 -11.97 -18.14
N GLU A 188 -7.43 -13.19 -17.95
CA GLU A 188 -6.77 -14.02 -18.97
C GLU A 188 -7.44 -15.39 -18.97
N ASN A 189 -7.84 -15.88 -20.15
CA ASN A 189 -8.53 -17.17 -20.27
C ASN A 189 -9.76 -17.34 -19.35
N LYS A 190 -10.54 -16.25 -19.18
CA LYS A 190 -11.72 -16.17 -18.28
C LYS A 190 -11.40 -16.32 -16.78
N ILE A 191 -10.13 -16.29 -16.41
CA ILE A 191 -9.69 -16.32 -15.02
C ILE A 191 -9.29 -14.89 -14.65
N ARG A 192 -9.93 -14.37 -13.61
CA ARG A 192 -9.59 -13.07 -13.01
C ARG A 192 -8.55 -13.28 -11.91
N TYR A 193 -7.47 -12.51 -11.93
CA TYR A 193 -6.41 -12.57 -10.92
C TYR A 193 -5.65 -11.25 -10.80
N SER A 194 -4.89 -11.10 -9.73
CA SER A 194 -3.98 -9.98 -9.52
C SER A 194 -2.63 -10.46 -8.98
N PHE A 195 -1.60 -9.64 -9.14
CA PHE A 195 -0.26 -9.88 -8.59
C PHE A 195 -0.08 -9.05 -7.33
N THR A 196 0.12 -9.70 -6.19
CA THR A 196 0.31 -9.02 -4.92
C THR A 196 1.62 -9.46 -4.30
N THR A 197 2.39 -8.49 -3.80
CA THR A 197 3.56 -8.77 -2.96
C THR A 197 3.27 -8.35 -1.55
N TYR A 198 3.46 -9.28 -0.63
CA TYR A 198 3.45 -9.03 0.80
C TYR A 198 4.89 -9.05 1.31
N VAL A 199 5.23 -8.11 2.19
CA VAL A 199 6.54 -8.04 2.85
C VAL A 199 6.38 -8.29 4.34
N ARG A 200 7.34 -9.00 4.92
CA ARG A 200 7.40 -9.18 6.37
C ARG A 200 7.72 -7.84 7.03
N VAL A 201 6.90 -7.47 8.00
CA VAL A 201 7.15 -6.33 8.89
C VAL A 201 7.48 -6.87 10.28
N LYS A 202 8.53 -6.33 10.92
CA LYS A 202 8.88 -6.71 12.29
C LYS A 202 7.99 -5.94 13.25
N ASN A 203 7.08 -6.62 13.95
CA ASN A 203 6.34 -6.00 15.04
C ASN A 203 7.28 -5.90 16.26
N SER A 204 7.57 -4.68 16.71
CA SER A 204 8.36 -4.40 17.92
C SER A 204 7.81 -5.06 19.19
N GLU A 205 6.52 -5.42 19.21
CA GLU A 205 5.84 -6.00 20.38
C GLU A 205 5.85 -7.54 20.43
N VAL A 206 6.05 -8.24 19.31
CA VAL A 206 5.96 -9.72 19.29
C VAL A 206 7.32 -10.39 19.50
N GLU A 207 8.41 -9.73 19.11
CA GLU A 207 9.77 -10.29 19.27
C GLU A 207 10.40 -9.99 20.64
N THR A 208 9.90 -9.00 21.38
CA THR A 208 10.43 -8.63 22.72
C THR A 208 10.06 -9.63 23.82
N VAL A 209 9.00 -10.42 23.66
CA VAL A 209 8.59 -11.42 24.66
C VAL A 209 9.52 -12.65 24.68
N ASN A 210 10.29 -12.90 23.61
CA ASN A 210 11.24 -14.02 23.53
C ASN A 210 12.71 -13.62 23.79
N GLN A 211 12.99 -12.37 24.19
CA GLN A 211 14.35 -11.88 24.44
C GLN A 211 14.53 -11.16 25.79
N SER A 212 13.65 -11.38 26.77
CA SER A 212 13.93 -10.95 28.14
C SER A 212 14.82 -11.99 28.84
N ASN A 213 16.14 -11.90 28.63
CA ASN A 213 17.17 -12.20 29.65
C ASN A 213 18.58 -12.03 29.05
N SER A 214 19.03 -10.79 28.90
CA SER A 214 20.46 -10.47 28.93
C SER A 214 20.65 -8.97 29.13
N GLU A 215 21.47 -8.64 30.12
CA GLU A 215 21.77 -7.31 30.63
C GLU A 215 22.35 -6.37 29.56
N ILE A 216 22.01 -5.08 29.69
CA ILE A 216 22.43 -3.97 28.84
C ILE A 216 23.89 -3.58 29.15
N PRO A 217 24.72 -3.30 28.13
CA PRO A 217 25.71 -2.23 28.23
C PRO A 217 25.37 -1.11 27.25
N GLU A 218 25.31 0.12 27.78
CA GLU A 218 25.25 1.36 27.03
C GLU A 218 26.55 1.61 26.25
N ASN A 219 26.44 1.81 24.94
CA ASN A 219 27.03 2.92 24.17
C ASN A 219 27.14 2.58 22.68
N GLY A 220 26.86 3.55 21.82
CA GLY A 220 27.38 3.58 20.45
C GLY A 220 26.32 3.90 19.39
N SER A 221 26.33 5.16 18.96
CA SER A 221 25.63 5.70 17.80
C SER A 221 25.94 4.91 16.52
N ASP A 222 24.95 4.20 15.99
CA ASP A 222 24.94 3.78 14.58
C ASP A 222 23.49 3.51 14.09
N SER A 223 22.60 4.49 14.32
CA SER A 223 21.19 4.38 13.89
C SER A 223 20.98 4.63 12.39
N SER A 224 21.99 5.15 11.68
CA SER A 224 21.88 5.52 10.26
C SER A 224 22.05 4.34 9.29
N ASN A 225 22.70 3.25 9.71
CA ASN A 225 22.92 2.06 8.87
C ASN A 225 21.83 0.99 8.97
N ILE A 226 20.94 1.08 9.95
CA ILE A 226 19.87 0.10 10.19
C ILE A 226 18.62 0.42 9.35
N GLU A 227 18.30 1.69 9.11
CA GLU A 227 17.10 2.10 8.35
C GLU A 227 17.23 1.89 6.82
N VAL A 228 18.44 1.95 6.25
CA VAL A 228 18.67 1.85 4.79
C VAL A 228 18.45 0.43 4.24
N LYS A 229 18.32 -0.59 5.11
CA LYS A 229 18.09 -2.00 4.73
C LYS A 229 16.60 -2.39 4.60
N SER A 230 15.67 -1.45 4.69
CA SER A 230 14.27 -1.77 5.02
C SER A 230 13.53 -2.68 4.04
N PHE A 231 13.76 -2.62 2.72
CA PHE A 231 13.09 -3.49 1.74
C PHE A 231 13.93 -3.77 0.47
N SER A 232 15.25 -3.54 0.54
CA SER A 232 16.16 -3.66 -0.61
C SER A 232 16.34 -5.09 -1.12
N PHE A 233 15.85 -6.09 -0.37
CA PHE A 233 15.81 -7.49 -0.79
C PHE A 233 14.73 -7.74 -1.86
N LEU A 234 13.75 -6.83 -2.02
CA LEU A 234 12.74 -6.97 -3.05
C LEU A 234 13.38 -6.83 -4.43
N PRO A 235 12.96 -7.65 -5.42
CA PRO A 235 13.33 -7.42 -6.80
C PRO A 235 12.97 -6.00 -7.22
N LYS A 236 13.87 -5.31 -7.93
CA LYS A 236 13.68 -3.92 -8.38
C LYS A 236 12.31 -3.68 -9.04
N MET A 237 11.87 -4.63 -9.87
CA MET A 237 10.57 -4.59 -10.57
C MET A 237 9.33 -4.65 -9.66
N VAL A 238 9.49 -5.01 -8.40
CA VAL A 238 8.46 -5.02 -7.35
C VAL A 238 8.64 -3.82 -6.43
N PHE A 239 9.88 -3.55 -6.00
CA PHE A 239 10.22 -2.42 -5.15
C PHE A 239 9.70 -1.09 -5.73
N GLU A 240 10.02 -0.81 -7.00
CA GLU A 240 9.68 0.45 -7.68
C GLU A 240 8.18 0.61 -8.00
N LYS A 241 7.36 -0.42 -7.73
CA LYS A 241 5.91 -0.40 -7.94
C LYS A 241 5.10 0.03 -6.73
N HIS A 242 5.74 0.33 -5.60
CA HIS A 242 5.03 0.92 -4.47
C HIS A 242 4.34 2.22 -4.89
N GLU A 243 3.03 2.33 -4.65
CA GLU A 243 2.21 3.40 -5.24
C GLU A 243 2.57 4.79 -4.70
N GLU A 244 3.15 4.89 -3.49
CA GLU A 244 3.68 6.15 -2.93
C GLU A 244 4.77 6.79 -3.82
N PHE A 245 5.49 6.01 -4.63
CA PHE A 245 6.46 6.58 -5.57
C PHE A 245 5.80 7.48 -6.63
N MET A 246 4.50 7.34 -6.91
CA MET A 246 3.79 8.26 -7.80
C MET A 246 3.79 9.70 -7.25
N TYR A 247 3.51 9.84 -5.94
CA TYR A 247 3.57 11.12 -5.25
C TYR A 247 5.00 11.65 -5.17
N LEU A 248 5.96 10.82 -4.74
CA LEU A 248 7.36 11.24 -4.55
C LEU A 248 8.01 11.69 -5.86
N ARG A 249 7.83 10.94 -6.96
CA ARG A 249 8.37 11.33 -8.27
C ARG A 249 7.73 12.62 -8.78
N LEU A 250 6.44 12.85 -8.53
CA LEU A 250 5.79 14.10 -8.90
C LEU A 250 6.34 15.30 -8.11
N VAL A 251 6.59 15.12 -6.81
CA VAL A 251 7.27 16.14 -5.98
C VAL A 251 8.67 16.43 -6.52
N GLU A 252 9.47 15.40 -6.78
CA GLU A 252 10.82 15.53 -7.33
C GLU A 252 10.83 16.24 -8.68
N GLU A 253 9.89 15.89 -9.56
CA GLU A 253 9.75 16.51 -10.88
C GLU A 253 9.36 17.99 -10.77
N ILE A 254 8.43 18.35 -9.88
CA ILE A 254 8.04 19.75 -9.66
C ILE A 254 9.19 20.56 -9.08
N ILE A 255 9.96 20.00 -8.14
CA ILE A 255 11.13 20.69 -7.57
C ILE A 255 12.22 20.90 -8.63
N SER A 256 12.46 19.91 -9.48
CA SER A 256 13.57 19.94 -10.44
C SER A 256 13.24 20.73 -11.70
N ASN A 257 12.01 20.60 -12.21
CA ASN A 257 11.60 21.08 -13.54
C ASN A 257 10.36 21.98 -13.50
N GLY A 258 9.79 22.23 -12.33
CA GLY A 258 8.58 23.03 -12.20
C GLY A 258 8.78 24.49 -12.59
N MET A 259 7.75 25.08 -13.19
CA MET A 259 7.75 26.49 -13.54
C MET A 259 7.60 27.35 -12.29
N LEU A 260 8.53 28.28 -12.11
CA LEU A 260 8.44 29.30 -11.07
C LEU A 260 7.25 30.22 -11.36
N LYS A 261 6.36 30.37 -10.38
CA LYS A 261 5.22 31.27 -10.44
C LYS A 261 5.10 32.04 -9.13
N ASP A 262 4.70 33.30 -9.23
CA ASP A 262 4.13 34.00 -8.08
C ASP A 262 2.75 33.43 -7.75
N ASP A 263 2.30 33.64 -6.52
CA ASP A 263 1.01 33.15 -6.05
C ASP A 263 0.32 34.16 -5.11
N ARG A 264 -0.97 33.97 -4.86
CA ARG A 264 -1.81 34.90 -4.07
C ARG A 264 -1.32 35.11 -2.64
N THR A 265 -0.54 34.18 -2.07
CA THR A 265 -0.01 34.22 -0.70
C THR A 265 1.31 34.99 -0.60
N GLY A 266 1.95 35.30 -1.74
CA GLY A 266 3.26 35.95 -1.78
C GLY A 266 4.46 35.04 -1.51
N THR A 267 4.26 33.72 -1.31
CA THR A 267 5.35 32.75 -1.04
C THR A 267 6.14 32.38 -2.31
N GLY A 268 5.45 32.34 -3.45
CA GLY A 268 5.91 31.77 -4.70
C GLY A 268 5.83 30.24 -4.70
N THR A 269 5.70 29.67 -5.90
CA THR A 269 5.56 28.23 -6.12
C THR A 269 6.43 27.74 -7.28
N LEU A 270 6.79 26.46 -7.23
CA LEU A 270 7.20 25.68 -8.40
C LEU A 270 6.00 24.83 -8.81
N SER A 271 5.63 24.82 -10.09
CA SER A 271 4.37 24.21 -10.51
C SER A 271 4.48 23.40 -11.81
N LYS A 272 3.56 22.44 -11.95
CA LYS A 272 3.32 21.67 -13.18
C LYS A 272 1.82 21.55 -13.40
N PHE A 273 1.38 21.66 -14.66
CA PHE A 273 -0.03 21.63 -15.02
C PHE A 273 -0.42 20.29 -15.64
N GLY A 274 -1.50 19.67 -15.14
CA GLY A 274 -2.06 18.43 -15.68
C GLY A 274 -1.27 17.19 -15.25
N CYS A 275 -1.53 16.71 -14.03
CA CYS A 275 -0.90 15.53 -13.46
C CYS A 275 -1.94 14.48 -13.05
N GLN A 276 -1.53 13.22 -12.94
CA GLN A 276 -2.42 12.14 -12.50
C GLN A 276 -1.68 11.14 -11.61
N MET A 277 -2.31 10.72 -10.53
CA MET A 277 -1.89 9.61 -9.67
C MET A 277 -3.03 8.59 -9.53
N ARG A 278 -2.72 7.31 -9.31
CA ARG A 278 -3.73 6.25 -9.16
C ARG A 278 -3.30 5.29 -8.05
N TYR A 279 -4.23 4.99 -7.15
CA TYR A 279 -4.02 4.16 -5.97
C TYR A 279 -5.03 3.01 -5.95
N ASN A 280 -4.57 1.80 -5.65
CA ASN A 280 -5.39 0.60 -5.55
C ASN A 280 -5.89 0.44 -4.10
N LEU A 281 -7.23 0.39 -3.92
CA LEU A 281 -7.85 0.35 -2.60
C LEU A 281 -8.22 -1.08 -2.12
N ARG A 282 -7.94 -2.11 -2.93
CA ARG A 282 -8.41 -3.49 -2.67
C ARG A 282 -7.69 -4.17 -1.50
N ARG A 283 -6.43 -3.83 -1.27
CA ARG A 283 -5.53 -4.52 -0.32
C ARG A 283 -4.92 -3.60 0.74
N SER A 284 -4.77 -2.31 0.45
CA SER A 284 -4.20 -1.32 1.34
C SER A 284 -4.90 0.02 1.17
N PHE A 285 -4.58 0.97 2.04
CA PHE A 285 -5.15 2.30 2.05
C PHE A 285 -4.04 3.35 1.83
N PRO A 286 -4.15 4.24 0.83
CA PRO A 286 -3.06 5.12 0.41
C PRO A 286 -2.85 6.30 1.36
N LEU A 287 -2.37 6.00 2.57
CA LEU A 287 -1.92 6.97 3.54
C LEU A 287 -0.39 6.99 3.53
N LEU A 288 0.18 8.11 3.07
CA LEU A 288 1.62 8.24 2.87
C LEU A 288 2.42 7.84 4.13
N THR A 289 3.54 7.17 3.90
CA THR A 289 4.42 6.64 4.95
C THR A 289 5.74 7.39 5.04
N THR A 290 6.17 8.08 3.99
CA THR A 290 7.38 8.93 4.00
C THR A 290 7.26 10.15 4.90
N LYS A 291 6.05 10.47 5.36
CA LYS A 291 5.78 11.38 6.48
C LYS A 291 4.47 10.99 7.17
N LYS A 292 4.38 11.22 8.48
CA LYS A 292 3.14 11.05 9.23
C LYS A 292 2.07 12.04 8.77
N VAL A 293 0.94 11.51 8.28
CA VAL A 293 -0.25 12.27 7.88
C VAL A 293 -1.23 12.37 9.05
N PHE A 294 -1.93 13.50 9.16
CA PHE A 294 -2.89 13.74 10.25
C PHE A 294 -4.22 13.01 10.01
N TRP A 295 -4.23 11.70 10.20
CA TRP A 295 -5.36 10.81 9.91
C TRP A 295 -6.68 11.22 10.58
N ARG A 296 -6.67 11.58 11.86
CA ARG A 296 -7.88 12.03 12.56
C ARG A 296 -8.47 13.28 11.90
N GLY A 297 -7.62 14.21 11.45
CA GLY A 297 -8.07 15.37 10.67
C GLY A 297 -8.77 14.96 9.38
N VAL A 298 -8.21 13.99 8.64
CA VAL A 298 -8.80 13.48 7.39
C VAL A 298 -10.21 12.95 7.61
N ILE A 299 -10.40 12.12 8.64
CA ILE A 299 -11.72 11.54 8.93
C ILE A 299 -12.71 12.64 9.33
N GLU A 300 -12.34 13.49 10.29
CA GLU A 300 -13.26 14.48 10.84
C GLU A 300 -13.65 15.56 9.82
N GLU A 301 -12.73 15.96 8.95
CA GLU A 301 -13.04 16.86 7.83
C GLU A 301 -13.97 16.19 6.81
N LEU A 302 -13.73 14.92 6.46
CA LEU A 302 -14.59 14.22 5.54
C LEU A 302 -16.01 14.04 6.09
N LEU A 303 -16.15 13.69 7.37
CA LEU A 303 -17.46 13.61 8.03
C LEU A 303 -18.14 14.98 8.09
N TRP A 304 -17.37 16.05 8.28
CA TRP A 304 -17.87 17.43 8.22
C TRP A 304 -18.39 17.77 6.82
N PHE A 305 -17.66 17.43 5.74
CA PHE A 305 -18.16 17.59 4.36
C PHE A 305 -19.43 16.76 4.11
N ILE A 306 -19.44 15.50 4.54
CA ILE A 306 -20.61 14.62 4.39
C ILE A 306 -21.82 15.25 5.09
N SER A 307 -21.68 15.77 6.30
CA SER A 307 -22.79 16.38 7.05
C SER A 307 -23.39 17.65 6.41
N GLY A 308 -22.74 18.23 5.40
CA GLY A 308 -23.17 19.50 4.81
C GLY A 308 -22.78 20.74 5.63
N SER A 309 -22.11 20.56 6.77
CA SER A 309 -21.68 21.65 7.65
C SER A 309 -20.70 22.60 6.97
N THR A 310 -20.82 23.89 7.31
CA THR A 310 -19.97 24.99 6.83
C THR A 310 -19.28 25.75 7.95
N SER A 311 -19.50 25.34 9.21
CA SER A 311 -18.88 25.94 10.38
C SER A 311 -17.54 25.28 10.71
N ALA A 312 -16.45 26.04 10.67
CA ALA A 312 -15.15 25.59 11.15
C ALA A 312 -15.15 25.26 12.65
N LYS A 313 -16.09 25.84 13.43
CA LYS A 313 -16.22 25.62 14.87
C LYS A 313 -16.48 24.16 15.23
N VAL A 314 -17.24 23.44 14.40
CA VAL A 314 -17.49 21.99 14.56
C VAL A 314 -16.18 21.18 14.54
N LEU A 315 -15.20 21.60 13.73
CA LEU A 315 -13.88 20.99 13.68
C LEU A 315 -13.02 21.42 14.86
N GLN A 316 -13.07 22.71 15.24
CA GLN A 316 -12.34 23.26 16.38
C GLN A 316 -12.74 22.61 17.71
N GLU A 317 -14.03 22.37 17.93
CA GLU A 317 -14.56 21.66 19.10
C GLU A 317 -13.99 20.24 19.24
N LYS A 318 -13.58 19.64 18.12
CA LYS A 318 -12.91 18.33 18.07
C LYS A 318 -11.38 18.44 18.11
N GLY A 319 -10.82 19.64 18.22
CA GLY A 319 -9.39 19.93 18.20
C GLY A 319 -8.76 19.82 16.80
N ILE A 320 -9.54 20.07 15.75
CA ILE A 320 -9.09 20.04 14.35
C ILE A 320 -9.06 21.47 13.81
N HIS A 321 -7.85 21.99 13.55
CA HIS A 321 -7.59 23.42 13.29
C HIS A 321 -7.19 23.72 11.84
N ILE A 322 -7.50 22.82 10.90
CA ILE A 322 -7.02 22.93 9.51
C ILE A 322 -7.69 24.07 8.71
N TRP A 323 -8.84 24.57 9.16
CA TRP A 323 -9.59 25.67 8.53
C TRP A 323 -9.46 27.01 9.25
N ASP A 324 -8.78 27.06 10.41
CA ASP A 324 -8.74 28.25 11.28
C ASP A 324 -8.21 29.50 10.54
N GLY A 325 -7.14 29.34 9.75
CA GLY A 325 -6.58 30.44 8.97
C GLY A 325 -7.60 31.05 8.01
N ASN A 326 -8.32 30.21 7.26
CA ASN A 326 -9.32 30.65 6.28
C ASN A 326 -10.66 31.07 6.89
N ALA A 327 -10.89 30.75 8.16
CA ALA A 327 -12.12 31.09 8.88
C ALA A 327 -11.97 32.31 9.80
N SER A 328 -10.74 32.80 9.99
CA SER A 328 -10.43 33.93 10.87
C SER A 328 -11.08 35.23 10.42
N ARG A 329 -11.39 36.10 11.38
CA ARG A 329 -11.94 37.44 11.12
C ARG A 329 -11.11 38.22 10.09
N ASP A 330 -9.78 38.28 10.30
CA ASP A 330 -8.86 39.01 9.44
C ASP A 330 -8.88 38.49 8.00
N TYR A 331 -8.90 37.17 7.82
CA TYR A 331 -8.95 36.58 6.48
C TYR A 331 -10.28 36.86 5.79
N LEU A 332 -11.41 36.65 6.48
CA LEU A 332 -12.75 36.92 5.92
C LEU A 332 -12.90 38.38 5.51
N ASP A 333 -12.39 39.32 6.31
CA ASP A 333 -12.38 40.75 5.97
C ASP A 333 -11.51 41.05 4.75
N SER A 334 -10.34 40.41 4.65
CA SER A 334 -9.40 40.60 3.53
C SER A 334 -9.99 40.19 2.17
N ILE A 335 -10.93 39.24 2.17
CA ILE A 335 -11.62 38.77 0.96
C ILE A 335 -13.01 39.38 0.79
N GLY A 336 -13.38 40.35 1.63
CA GLY A 336 -14.62 41.13 1.50
C GLY A 336 -15.86 40.49 2.14
N LEU A 337 -15.73 39.43 2.93
CA LEU A 337 -16.82 38.76 3.66
C LEU A 337 -17.00 39.36 5.06
N LYS A 338 -17.19 40.68 5.14
CA LYS A 338 -17.20 41.44 6.42
C LYS A 338 -18.38 41.12 7.33
N ASP A 339 -19.55 40.85 6.75
CA ASP A 339 -20.79 40.55 7.49
C ASP A 339 -20.87 39.08 7.92
N ARG A 340 -19.88 38.26 7.55
CA ARG A 340 -19.85 36.84 7.87
C ARG A 340 -19.37 36.61 9.29
N GLU A 341 -19.96 35.69 10.03
CA GLU A 341 -19.45 35.34 11.36
C GLU A 341 -18.07 34.66 11.26
N GLU A 342 -17.17 34.92 12.22
CA GLU A 342 -15.92 34.16 12.32
C GLU A 342 -16.21 32.66 12.50
N GLY A 343 -15.53 31.82 11.73
CA GLY A 343 -15.83 30.39 11.65
C GLY A 343 -16.77 29.97 10.53
N ASP A 344 -17.53 30.90 9.91
CA ASP A 344 -18.41 30.59 8.78
C ASP A 344 -17.61 30.60 7.47
N LEU A 345 -17.46 29.44 6.85
CA LEU A 345 -16.71 29.28 5.59
C LEU A 345 -17.56 29.54 4.34
N GLY A 346 -18.88 29.65 4.48
CA GLY A 346 -19.81 29.80 3.37
C GLY A 346 -20.27 28.51 2.76
N PRO A 347 -20.90 28.58 1.56
CA PRO A 347 -21.41 27.42 0.85
C PRO A 347 -20.27 26.62 0.19
N VAL A 348 -19.28 26.20 0.98
CA VAL A 348 -18.11 25.41 0.55
C VAL A 348 -18.45 23.92 0.49
N TYR A 349 -17.62 23.13 -0.18
CA TYR A 349 -17.60 21.65 -0.23
C TYR A 349 -18.90 20.94 0.20
N GLY A 350 -19.04 20.60 1.48
CA GLY A 350 -20.17 19.83 2.02
C GLY A 350 -21.52 20.46 1.74
N PHE A 351 -21.63 21.78 1.83
CA PHE A 351 -22.85 22.50 1.45
C PHE A 351 -23.20 22.23 -0.01
N GLN A 352 -22.22 22.31 -0.91
CA GLN A 352 -22.46 21.99 -2.33
C GLN A 352 -22.77 20.50 -2.52
N TRP A 353 -22.24 19.60 -1.70
CA TRP A 353 -22.53 18.17 -1.80
C TRP A 353 -23.97 17.83 -1.39
N ARG A 354 -24.50 18.48 -0.35
CA ARG A 354 -25.82 18.16 0.23
C ARG A 354 -26.93 19.12 -0.22
N HIS A 355 -26.57 20.33 -0.63
CA HIS A 355 -27.49 21.45 -0.86
C HIS A 355 -27.13 22.24 -2.13
N PHE A 356 -26.69 21.57 -3.20
CA PHE A 356 -26.23 22.25 -4.42
C PHE A 356 -27.31 23.19 -4.97
N GLY A 357 -26.98 24.46 -5.16
CA GLY A 357 -27.89 25.49 -5.67
C GLY A 357 -28.88 26.06 -4.66
N ALA A 358 -28.85 25.65 -3.38
CA ALA A 358 -29.58 26.33 -2.32
C ALA A 358 -29.01 27.73 -2.06
N ARG A 359 -29.86 28.67 -1.66
CA ARG A 359 -29.44 30.03 -1.30
C ARG A 359 -28.80 30.00 0.09
N TYR A 360 -27.49 30.24 0.17
CA TYR A 360 -26.79 30.36 1.43
C TYR A 360 -27.26 31.60 2.23
N ILE A 361 -27.44 31.42 3.54
CA ILE A 361 -27.75 32.45 4.53
C ILE A 361 -26.56 32.57 5.49
N ASP A 362 -26.37 31.57 6.35
CA ASP A 362 -25.27 31.46 7.31
C ASP A 362 -25.00 29.99 7.68
N MET A 363 -24.00 29.74 8.53
CA MET A 363 -23.65 28.40 9.01
C MET A 363 -24.61 27.79 10.05
N HIS A 364 -25.61 28.53 10.54
CA HIS A 364 -26.55 28.09 11.58
C HIS A 364 -27.91 27.66 11.01
N THR A 365 -28.19 28.07 9.76
CA THR A 365 -29.43 27.78 9.05
C THR A 365 -29.56 26.29 8.75
N ASP A 366 -30.76 25.74 8.97
CA ASP A 366 -31.10 24.38 8.53
C ASP A 366 -31.41 24.37 7.02
N TYR A 367 -30.55 23.71 6.26
CA TYR A 367 -30.69 23.55 4.81
C TYR A 367 -31.35 22.22 4.40
N SER A 368 -31.89 21.46 5.36
CA SER A 368 -32.55 20.18 5.08
C SER A 368 -33.62 20.32 4.00
N GLY A 369 -33.51 19.49 2.95
CA GLY A 369 -34.43 19.51 1.80
C GLY A 369 -34.25 20.69 0.84
N GLN A 370 -33.29 21.58 1.06
CA GLN A 370 -32.96 22.68 0.15
C GLN A 370 -31.85 22.27 -0.83
N GLY A 371 -31.96 22.76 -2.08
CA GLY A 371 -31.00 22.45 -3.13
C GLY A 371 -31.09 21.00 -3.61
N PHE A 372 -29.99 20.52 -4.20
CA PHE A 372 -29.87 19.14 -4.68
C PHE A 372 -28.80 18.38 -3.87
N ASP A 373 -29.21 17.28 -3.22
CA ASP A 373 -28.31 16.38 -2.50
C ASP A 373 -27.59 15.44 -3.48
N GLN A 374 -26.43 15.87 -3.93
CA GLN A 374 -25.59 15.13 -4.87
C GLN A 374 -25.03 13.84 -4.24
N LEU A 375 -24.68 13.86 -2.95
CA LEU A 375 -24.13 12.68 -2.29
C LEU A 375 -25.18 11.56 -2.18
N ALA A 376 -26.42 11.91 -1.81
CA ALA A 376 -27.52 10.97 -1.80
C ALA A 376 -27.81 10.40 -3.20
N ASP A 377 -27.82 11.24 -4.24
CA ASP A 377 -28.00 10.82 -5.64
C ASP A 377 -26.87 9.89 -6.12
N VAL A 378 -25.61 10.20 -5.78
CA VAL A 378 -24.45 9.34 -6.06
C VAL A 378 -24.65 7.96 -5.44
N ILE A 379 -24.94 7.88 -4.14
CA ILE A 379 -25.13 6.60 -3.44
C ILE A 379 -26.32 5.84 -4.03
N HIS A 380 -27.42 6.54 -4.33
CA HIS A 380 -28.60 5.94 -4.97
C HIS A 380 -28.25 5.34 -6.32
N LYS A 381 -27.51 6.04 -7.19
CA LYS A 381 -27.09 5.53 -8.50
C LYS A 381 -26.12 4.37 -8.36
N VAL A 382 -25.13 4.44 -7.46
CA VAL A 382 -24.20 3.33 -7.20
C VAL A 382 -24.95 2.05 -6.84
N LYS A 383 -26.02 2.16 -6.02
CA LYS A 383 -26.84 1.01 -5.60
C LYS A 383 -27.80 0.51 -6.67
N ASN A 384 -28.46 1.42 -7.39
CA ASN A 384 -29.65 1.08 -8.19
C ASN A 384 -29.44 1.21 -9.71
N ASN A 385 -28.43 1.94 -10.15
CA ASN A 385 -28.08 2.12 -11.56
C ASN A 385 -26.56 2.18 -11.76
N PRO A 386 -25.81 1.11 -11.41
CA PRO A 386 -24.34 1.14 -11.34
C PRO A 386 -23.65 1.40 -12.69
N ASP A 387 -24.31 1.08 -13.80
CA ASP A 387 -23.79 1.34 -15.16
C ASP A 387 -23.99 2.81 -15.62
N ASP A 388 -24.60 3.65 -14.78
CA ASP A 388 -24.78 5.08 -15.08
C ASP A 388 -23.41 5.76 -15.22
N ARG A 389 -23.27 6.55 -16.28
CA ARG A 389 -22.04 7.31 -16.57
C ARG A 389 -22.06 8.73 -15.99
N ARG A 390 -23.10 9.08 -15.22
CA ARG A 390 -23.31 10.38 -14.56
C ARG A 390 -23.39 10.26 -13.04
N ILE A 391 -22.61 9.34 -12.46
CA ILE A 391 -22.42 9.25 -11.01
C ILE A 391 -21.34 10.27 -10.63
N ILE A 392 -21.77 11.51 -10.39
CA ILE A 392 -20.89 12.69 -10.29
C ILE A 392 -21.22 13.48 -9.02
N LEU A 393 -20.18 14.05 -8.41
CA LEU A 393 -20.25 14.96 -7.28
C LEU A 393 -19.43 16.22 -7.60
N SER A 394 -20.03 17.41 -7.50
CA SER A 394 -19.35 18.69 -7.79
C SER A 394 -19.46 19.66 -6.62
N ALA A 395 -18.35 20.27 -6.23
CA ALA A 395 -18.33 21.43 -5.35
C ALA A 395 -18.23 22.76 -6.13
N TRP A 396 -18.01 22.73 -7.45
CA TRP A 396 -17.83 23.95 -8.22
C TRP A 396 -19.17 24.56 -8.65
N ASN A 397 -19.61 25.57 -7.91
CA ASN A 397 -20.78 26.38 -8.24
C ASN A 397 -20.36 27.83 -8.56
N PRO A 398 -20.30 28.23 -9.85
CA PRO A 398 -19.88 29.59 -10.24
C PRO A 398 -20.67 30.73 -9.57
N SER A 399 -21.96 30.52 -9.30
CA SER A 399 -22.83 31.52 -8.67
C SER A 399 -22.44 31.81 -7.22
N ASP A 400 -21.89 30.81 -6.52
CA ASP A 400 -21.58 30.87 -5.09
C ASP A 400 -20.11 31.17 -4.80
N LEU A 401 -19.21 31.15 -5.80
CA LEU A 401 -17.76 31.27 -5.56
C LEU A 401 -17.37 32.52 -4.76
N LYS A 402 -18.06 33.65 -4.98
CA LYS A 402 -17.82 34.90 -4.23
C LYS A 402 -18.32 34.87 -2.79
N LEU A 403 -19.15 33.87 -2.45
CA LEU A 403 -19.66 33.63 -1.11
C LEU A 403 -18.77 32.66 -0.33
N MET A 404 -17.76 32.04 -0.94
CA MET A 404 -16.94 31.03 -0.28
C MET A 404 -15.68 31.65 0.31
N ALA A 405 -15.33 31.28 1.55
CA ALA A 405 -14.06 31.70 2.15
C ALA A 405 -12.86 31.24 1.31
N LEU A 406 -12.95 30.04 0.74
CA LEU A 406 -11.98 29.54 -0.22
C LEU A 406 -12.69 28.75 -1.33
N PRO A 407 -12.50 29.09 -2.62
CA PRO A 407 -13.04 28.30 -3.72
C PRO A 407 -12.57 26.83 -3.66
N PRO A 408 -13.42 25.85 -3.98
CA PRO A 408 -13.08 24.43 -3.81
C PRO A 408 -11.83 24.01 -4.57
N CYS A 409 -10.87 23.39 -3.86
CA CYS A 409 -9.67 22.84 -4.47
C CYS A 409 -9.97 21.51 -5.19
N HIS A 410 -10.48 20.51 -4.44
CA HIS A 410 -11.03 19.27 -4.98
C HIS A 410 -12.51 19.50 -5.32
N MET A 411 -12.76 19.71 -6.61
CA MET A 411 -13.98 20.36 -7.06
C MET A 411 -14.97 19.45 -7.75
N PHE A 412 -14.52 18.29 -8.22
CA PHE A 412 -15.32 17.37 -9.01
C PHE A 412 -14.84 15.94 -8.78
N ALA A 413 -15.77 15.00 -8.59
CA ALA A 413 -15.47 13.59 -8.56
C ALA A 413 -16.49 12.82 -9.39
N GLN A 414 -16.01 11.78 -10.07
CA GLN A 414 -16.82 10.82 -10.80
C GLN A 414 -16.58 9.42 -10.24
N PHE A 415 -17.65 8.68 -10.04
CA PHE A 415 -17.61 7.30 -9.59
C PHE A 415 -17.90 6.34 -10.74
N TYR A 416 -17.36 5.13 -10.63
CA TYR A 416 -17.48 4.09 -11.63
C TYR A 416 -17.65 2.73 -10.94
N VAL A 417 -18.72 2.01 -11.27
CA VAL A 417 -18.95 0.66 -10.77
C VAL A 417 -18.63 -0.35 -11.86
N ALA A 418 -17.81 -1.34 -11.54
CA ALA A 418 -17.55 -2.47 -12.42
C ALA A 418 -17.12 -3.70 -11.62
N ASN A 419 -17.60 -4.88 -12.04
CA ASN A 419 -17.23 -6.17 -11.44
C ASN A 419 -17.37 -6.23 -9.91
N GLY A 420 -18.42 -5.61 -9.36
CA GLY A 420 -18.67 -5.53 -7.91
C GLY A 420 -17.79 -4.53 -7.16
N GLU A 421 -17.04 -3.68 -7.87
CA GLU A 421 -16.11 -2.70 -7.30
C GLU A 421 -16.53 -1.26 -7.60
N LEU A 422 -16.24 -0.35 -6.67
CA LEU A 422 -16.43 1.09 -6.83
C LEU A 422 -15.08 1.80 -6.92
N SER A 423 -14.85 2.49 -8.04
CA SER A 423 -13.70 3.39 -8.23
C SER A 423 -14.15 4.86 -8.21
N CYS A 424 -13.23 5.75 -7.87
CA CYS A 424 -13.43 7.19 -7.85
C CYS A 424 -12.31 7.91 -8.61
N GLN A 425 -12.66 8.82 -9.49
CA GLN A 425 -11.75 9.79 -10.07
C GLN A 425 -12.09 11.19 -9.58
N MET A 426 -11.15 11.85 -8.90
CA MET A 426 -11.31 13.22 -8.40
C MET A 426 -10.42 14.19 -9.18
N TYR A 427 -10.98 15.33 -9.57
CA TYR A 427 -10.27 16.45 -10.17
C TYR A 427 -10.07 17.57 -9.14
N GLN A 428 -8.79 17.89 -8.92
CA GLN A 428 -8.34 18.97 -8.04
C GLN A 428 -7.71 20.09 -8.87
N ARG A 429 -8.33 21.27 -8.91
CA ARG A 429 -7.85 22.40 -9.73
C ARG A 429 -6.50 22.95 -9.29
N SER A 430 -6.19 22.84 -7.99
CA SER A 430 -5.00 23.41 -7.35
C SER A 430 -4.60 22.54 -6.17
N ALA A 431 -3.35 22.09 -6.16
CA ALA A 431 -2.87 21.03 -5.29
C ALA A 431 -1.51 21.36 -4.69
N ASP A 432 -1.52 21.76 -3.42
CA ASP A 432 -0.33 21.88 -2.59
C ASP A 432 0.23 20.47 -2.34
N MET A 433 1.34 20.15 -3.00
CA MET A 433 2.01 18.87 -2.89
C MET A 433 2.62 18.63 -1.49
N GLY A 434 2.94 19.69 -0.75
CA GLY A 434 3.55 19.62 0.57
C GLY A 434 2.56 19.21 1.66
N LEU A 435 1.41 19.90 1.73
CA LEU A 435 0.41 19.72 2.77
C LEU A 435 -0.89 19.08 2.27
N GLY A 436 -1.50 19.67 1.24
CA GLY A 436 -2.86 19.33 0.80
C GLY A 436 -2.98 17.95 0.18
N VAL A 437 -2.13 17.61 -0.79
CA VAL A 437 -2.24 16.37 -1.58
C VAL A 437 -2.23 15.09 -0.74
N PRO A 438 -1.31 14.89 0.24
CA PRO A 438 -1.37 13.73 1.13
C PRO A 438 -2.72 13.60 1.86
N PHE A 439 -3.31 14.73 2.26
CA PHE A 439 -4.62 14.78 2.93
C PHE A 439 -5.76 14.45 1.94
N ASN A 440 -5.70 15.00 0.72
CA ASN A 440 -6.72 14.81 -0.30
C ASN A 440 -6.73 13.37 -0.85
N ILE A 441 -5.56 12.73 -0.98
CA ILE A 441 -5.46 11.31 -1.35
C ILE A 441 -6.21 10.45 -0.33
N ALA A 442 -5.90 10.62 0.95
CA ALA A 442 -6.54 9.86 2.02
C ALA A 442 -8.05 10.16 2.13
N SER A 443 -8.45 11.42 1.98
CA SER A 443 -9.86 11.85 2.09
C SER A 443 -10.75 11.20 1.02
N TYR A 444 -10.37 11.28 -0.26
CA TYR A 444 -11.18 10.69 -1.33
C TYR A 444 -11.04 9.18 -1.44
N ALA A 445 -9.90 8.60 -1.06
CA ALA A 445 -9.80 7.15 -0.87
C ALA A 445 -10.78 6.68 0.21
N LEU A 446 -10.87 7.39 1.35
CA LEU A 446 -11.81 7.08 2.43
C LEU A 446 -13.26 7.23 1.98
N LEU A 447 -13.61 8.33 1.29
CA LEU A 447 -14.95 8.52 0.74
C LEU A 447 -15.35 7.38 -0.20
N THR A 448 -14.43 6.94 -1.06
CA THR A 448 -14.65 5.80 -1.96
C THR A 448 -14.91 4.53 -1.18
N CYS A 449 -14.11 4.25 -0.15
CA CYS A 449 -14.31 3.09 0.72
C CYS A 449 -15.65 3.15 1.48
N MET A 450 -16.06 4.33 1.97
CA MET A 450 -17.33 4.54 2.66
C MET A 450 -18.53 4.29 1.74
N ILE A 451 -18.53 4.87 0.53
CA ILE A 451 -19.62 4.69 -0.45
C ILE A 451 -19.68 3.23 -0.90
N ALA A 452 -18.53 2.59 -1.16
CA ALA A 452 -18.47 1.17 -1.49
C ALA A 452 -19.10 0.32 -0.36
N HIS A 453 -18.70 0.59 0.88
CA HIS A 453 -19.19 -0.11 2.07
C HIS A 453 -20.72 -0.04 2.21
N VAL A 454 -21.30 1.17 2.22
CA VAL A 454 -22.75 1.34 2.38
C VAL A 454 -23.56 0.86 1.18
N SER A 455 -22.89 0.60 0.06
CA SER A 455 -23.48 0.07 -1.19
C SER A 455 -23.25 -1.43 -1.39
N GLY A 456 -22.57 -2.11 -0.46
CA GLY A 456 -22.27 -3.54 -0.59
C GLY A 456 -21.26 -3.88 -1.69
N LEU A 457 -20.44 -2.91 -2.09
CA LEU A 457 -19.38 -3.06 -3.10
C LEU A 457 -18.00 -3.14 -2.44
N VAL A 458 -17.02 -3.61 -3.20
CA VAL A 458 -15.60 -3.59 -2.81
C VAL A 458 -14.95 -2.28 -3.30
N PRO A 459 -14.05 -1.65 -2.52
CA PRO A 459 -13.27 -0.52 -3.03
C PRO A 459 -12.37 -0.94 -4.20
N GLY A 460 -12.46 -0.22 -5.32
CA GLY A 460 -11.65 -0.41 -6.51
C GLY A 460 -10.42 0.50 -6.49
N ASP A 461 -10.45 1.56 -7.28
CA ASP A 461 -9.32 2.49 -7.46
C ASP A 461 -9.69 3.91 -7.08
N PHE A 462 -8.71 4.64 -6.54
CA PHE A 462 -8.76 6.09 -6.45
C PHE A 462 -7.81 6.73 -7.47
N ILE A 463 -8.34 7.57 -8.36
CA ILE A 463 -7.59 8.32 -9.37
C ILE A 463 -7.62 9.79 -8.99
N HIS A 464 -6.45 10.39 -8.80
CA HIS A 464 -6.29 11.80 -8.46
C HIS A 464 -5.79 12.57 -9.69
N VAL A 465 -6.67 13.33 -10.32
CA VAL A 465 -6.35 14.21 -11.44
C VAL A 465 -6.11 15.61 -10.89
N VAL A 466 -4.97 16.21 -11.24
CA VAL A 466 -4.54 17.49 -10.71
C VAL A 466 -4.36 18.49 -11.84
N GLY A 467 -4.96 19.68 -11.68
CA GLY A 467 -4.71 20.86 -12.51
C GLY A 467 -3.35 21.46 -12.20
N ASP A 468 -3.29 22.53 -11.39
CA ASP A 468 -2.05 23.15 -10.94
C ASP A 468 -1.46 22.39 -9.73
N ALA A 469 -0.53 21.46 -10.00
CA ALA A 469 0.24 20.75 -9.00
C ALA A 469 1.46 21.61 -8.63
N HIS A 470 1.60 21.99 -7.36
CA HIS A 470 2.65 22.93 -6.96
C HIS A 470 3.29 22.59 -5.62
N VAL A 471 4.55 23.02 -5.49
CA VAL A 471 5.33 23.04 -4.27
C VAL A 471 5.57 24.49 -3.91
N TYR A 472 5.15 24.91 -2.72
CA TYR A 472 5.51 26.22 -2.20
C TYR A 472 7.02 26.31 -1.96
N ARG A 473 7.62 27.47 -2.23
CA ARG A 473 9.07 27.66 -2.12
C ARG A 473 9.61 27.36 -0.71
N ASN A 474 8.83 27.69 0.32
CA ASN A 474 9.16 27.38 1.71
C ASN A 474 9.03 25.89 2.07
N HIS A 475 8.47 25.04 1.20
CA HIS A 475 8.36 23.59 1.40
C HIS A 475 9.41 22.79 0.63
N VAL A 476 10.19 23.41 -0.26
CA VAL A 476 11.21 22.69 -1.07
C VAL A 476 12.18 21.90 -0.20
N ARG A 477 12.77 22.53 0.81
CA ARG A 477 13.72 21.86 1.72
C ARG A 477 13.06 20.72 2.53
N PRO A 478 11.93 20.94 3.24
CA PRO A 478 11.19 19.86 3.90
C PRO A 478 10.83 18.68 2.97
N LEU A 479 10.50 18.96 1.71
CA LEU A 479 10.19 17.93 0.73
C LEU A 479 11.43 17.21 0.21
N GLN A 480 12.57 17.89 0.07
CA GLN A 480 13.85 17.23 -0.21
C GLN A 480 14.22 16.26 0.91
N ASP A 481 13.98 16.62 2.18
CA ASP A 481 14.16 15.71 3.32
C ASP A 481 13.18 14.53 3.25
N GLN A 482 11.93 14.75 2.82
CA GLN A 482 10.96 13.68 2.58
C GLN A 482 11.41 12.71 1.48
N LEU A 483 11.99 13.22 0.38
CA LEU A 483 12.44 12.41 -0.76
C LEU A 483 13.60 11.47 -0.42
N GLN A 484 14.34 11.71 0.67
CA GLN A 484 15.38 10.79 1.16
C GLN A 484 14.82 9.58 1.94
N LYS A 485 13.52 9.60 2.29
CA LYS A 485 12.87 8.54 3.07
C LYS A 485 12.27 7.50 2.14
N LEU A 486 12.63 6.23 2.32
CA LEU A 486 12.02 5.13 1.58
C LEU A 486 10.58 4.89 2.05
N PRO A 487 9.62 4.63 1.14
CA PRO A 487 8.28 4.18 1.50
C PRO A 487 8.30 2.92 2.36
N ARG A 488 7.33 2.82 3.25
CA ARG A 488 6.97 1.62 4.01
C ARG A 488 5.60 1.14 3.49
N PRO A 489 5.21 -0.14 3.73
CA PRO A 489 3.90 -0.64 3.34
C PRO A 489 2.78 0.29 3.78
N PHE A 490 1.85 0.58 2.87
CA PHE A 490 0.64 1.30 3.24
C PHE A 490 -0.17 0.54 4.31
N PRO A 491 -0.88 1.27 5.19
CA PRO A 491 -1.74 0.63 6.18
C PRO A 491 -2.94 -0.05 5.52
N VAL A 492 -3.64 -0.89 6.29
CA VAL A 492 -4.94 -1.45 5.89
C VAL A 492 -6.04 -0.76 6.67
N LEU A 493 -7.02 -0.20 5.95
CA LEU A 493 -8.22 0.41 6.53
C LEU A 493 -9.24 -0.67 6.88
N LYS A 494 -9.74 -0.64 8.12
CA LYS A 494 -10.94 -1.35 8.56
C LYS A 494 -12.05 -0.35 8.83
N ILE A 495 -13.25 -0.68 8.36
CA ILE A 495 -14.47 0.10 8.56
C ILE A 495 -15.41 -0.75 9.42
N ASN A 496 -16.09 -0.12 10.39
CA ASN A 496 -17.10 -0.78 11.21
C ASN A 496 -18.18 -1.43 10.33
N PRO A 497 -18.32 -2.78 10.34
CA PRO A 497 -19.19 -3.48 9.42
C PRO A 497 -20.69 -3.26 9.68
N GLN A 498 -21.06 -2.67 10.82
CA GLN A 498 -22.45 -2.41 11.20
C GLN A 498 -23.02 -1.12 10.60
N LYS A 499 -22.17 -0.24 10.06
CA LYS A 499 -22.58 1.07 9.54
C LYS A 499 -23.12 0.92 8.12
N ARG A 500 -24.44 1.08 7.94
CA ARG A 500 -25.12 0.90 6.64
C ARG A 500 -25.51 2.20 5.96
N ASP A 501 -25.30 3.33 6.63
CA ASP A 501 -25.67 4.65 6.17
C ASP A 501 -24.48 5.61 6.24
N ILE A 502 -24.31 6.42 5.20
CA ILE A 502 -23.17 7.33 5.04
C ILE A 502 -23.16 8.40 6.15
N ASP A 503 -24.34 8.81 6.60
CA ASP A 503 -24.52 9.84 7.62
C ASP A 503 -24.36 9.29 9.05
N SER A 504 -24.27 7.97 9.20
CA SER A 504 -24.14 7.31 10.51
C SER A 504 -22.70 7.15 11.00
N PHE A 505 -21.70 7.41 10.16
CA PHE A 505 -20.30 7.19 10.50
C PHE A 505 -19.78 8.21 11.53
N VAL A 506 -18.96 7.73 12.45
CA VAL A 506 -18.16 8.55 13.38
C VAL A 506 -16.69 8.18 13.27
N ALA A 507 -15.79 9.01 13.81
CA ALA A 507 -14.35 8.77 13.68
C ALA A 507 -13.86 7.42 14.23
N ALA A 508 -14.53 6.90 15.27
CA ALA A 508 -14.22 5.60 15.86
C ALA A 508 -14.57 4.39 14.98
N ASP A 509 -15.33 4.60 13.89
CA ASP A 509 -15.69 3.52 12.95
C ASP A 509 -14.56 3.17 11.98
N PHE A 510 -13.43 3.87 12.05
CA PHE A 510 -12.29 3.71 11.14
C PHE A 510 -11.02 3.36 11.90
N GLU A 511 -10.44 2.20 11.60
CA GLU A 511 -9.18 1.71 12.19
C GLU A 511 -8.14 1.53 11.08
N LEU A 512 -6.92 2.03 11.30
CA LEU A 512 -5.78 1.74 10.44
C LEU A 512 -4.88 0.70 11.12
N THR A 513 -4.65 -0.41 10.45
CA THR A 513 -3.69 -1.42 10.91
C THR A 513 -2.38 -1.32 10.16
N GLY A 514 -1.26 -1.37 10.89
CA GLY A 514 0.08 -1.33 10.31
C GLY A 514 0.49 0.04 9.76
N TYR A 515 -0.07 1.15 10.27
CA TYR A 515 0.40 2.48 9.91
C TYR A 515 1.68 2.83 10.67
N ASP A 516 2.81 2.59 10.03
CA ASP A 516 4.15 2.88 10.57
C ASP A 516 4.88 3.91 9.68
N PRO A 517 4.48 5.19 9.70
CA PRO A 517 5.12 6.22 8.89
C PRO A 517 6.43 6.69 9.53
N HIS A 518 7.30 7.26 8.69
CA HIS A 518 8.36 8.15 9.15
C HIS A 518 7.80 9.33 9.94
N GLN A 519 8.67 9.96 10.74
CA GLN A 519 8.30 11.11 11.57
C GLN A 519 7.67 12.25 10.76
N ARG A 520 6.82 13.02 11.45
CA ARG A 520 6.19 14.23 10.91
C ARG A 520 7.26 15.19 10.38
N ILE A 521 6.97 15.79 9.23
CA ILE A 521 7.77 16.88 8.66
C ILE A 521 6.95 18.15 8.80
N GLU A 522 7.50 19.17 9.45
CA GLU A 522 6.82 20.45 9.63
C GLU A 522 6.87 21.27 8.35
N MET A 523 5.70 21.73 7.92
CA MET A 523 5.50 22.63 6.79
C MET A 523 4.44 23.65 7.18
N LYS A 524 4.73 24.95 7.00
CA LYS A 524 3.80 26.04 7.32
C LYS A 524 2.82 26.23 6.17
N MET A 525 1.53 26.31 6.48
CA MET A 525 0.51 26.64 5.48
C MET A 525 0.73 28.06 4.96
N ALA A 526 0.55 28.26 3.66
CA ALA A 526 0.57 29.59 3.03
C ALA A 526 -0.86 30.15 3.05
N ILE A 527 -1.07 31.27 3.73
CA ILE A 527 -2.39 31.90 3.92
C ILE A 527 -2.60 32.99 2.87
#